data_AF-A0A167GHT9-F1
#
_entry.id   AF-A0A167GHT9-F1
#
_cell.length_a   1.000
_cell.length_b   1.000
_cell.length_c   1.000
_cell.angle_alpha   90.00
_cell.angle_beta   90.00
_cell.angle_gamma   90.00
#
_symmetry.space_group_name_H-M   'P 1'
#
loop_
_entity.id
_entity.type
_entity.pdbx_description
1 polymer ?
#
loop_
_entity_poly.entity_id
_entity_poly.type
_entity_poly.pdbx_seq_one_letter_code
_entity_poly.pdbx_strand_id
1 'polypeptide(L)'
;MAASDPSLSSLLDCPTMLDVMNCKLSFVFGVWVRTTNQSSTMLSLLTRLLTHQLPPVLSLVSFILALLALLAPVPTLHTSVSLLSITPSPLSFSKRDSAAFEELSRFNIRTLRETHIELARDTTVDGPSVFMGLLGSCSRTTNEVDVACTNSTFSPTYDLTALPPNAPTLALNGPTSSTPEFILTSIILLFFFSLHHALSSLIPEGAKIHVPLTRMARAMAWLGVIGWLVGMVAVIVLRSWYGNAQSSFNNSIIGLGSSAPQLTATVGNGFTMLWISYAFAAPALLIALVKLNHAGLVKQV
;
A
#
# COMPACT_ATOMS: atom_id res chain seq x y z
N MET A 1 32.65 -54.51 -7.84
CA MET A 1 32.63 -53.41 -8.84
C MET A 1 31.34 -52.64 -8.63
N ALA A 2 31.42 -51.53 -7.88
CA ALA A 2 30.32 -50.60 -7.67
C ALA A 2 30.80 -49.24 -8.19
N ALA A 3 30.08 -48.67 -9.15
CA ALA A 3 30.39 -47.37 -9.74
C ALA A 3 29.73 -46.27 -8.89
N SER A 4 30.53 -45.31 -8.47
CA SER A 4 30.14 -44.13 -7.68
C SER A 4 29.79 -42.97 -8.60
N ASP A 5 28.58 -42.43 -8.49
CA ASP A 5 28.11 -41.24 -9.20
C ASP A 5 28.74 -39.95 -8.64
N PRO A 6 29.34 -39.08 -9.48
CA PRO A 6 29.84 -37.78 -9.07
C PRO A 6 28.86 -36.68 -9.47
N SER A 7 27.95 -36.27 -8.58
CA SER A 7 27.04 -35.14 -8.90
C SER A 7 26.60 -34.26 -7.73
N LEU A 8 27.17 -34.39 -6.53
CA LEU A 8 26.75 -33.59 -5.37
C LEU A 8 27.78 -32.59 -4.80
N SER A 9 28.99 -32.51 -5.37
CA SER A 9 30.08 -31.71 -4.79
C SER A 9 30.19 -30.26 -5.29
N SER A 10 29.31 -29.79 -6.19
CA SER A 10 29.36 -28.43 -6.75
C SER A 10 28.40 -27.42 -6.07
N LEU A 11 27.78 -27.77 -4.95
CA LEU A 11 26.74 -26.96 -4.31
C LEU A 11 27.22 -26.09 -3.12
N LEU A 12 28.52 -26.05 -2.82
CA LEU A 12 29.04 -25.42 -1.59
C LEU A 12 29.84 -24.12 -1.78
N ASP A 13 30.05 -23.63 -3.01
CA ASP A 13 30.75 -22.37 -3.25
C ASP A 13 29.79 -21.24 -3.65
N CYS A 14 29.19 -20.57 -2.66
CA CYS A 14 28.53 -19.27 -2.83
C CYS A 14 29.07 -18.31 -1.76
N PRO A 15 29.95 -17.35 -2.10
CA PRO A 15 30.75 -16.63 -1.11
C PRO A 15 30.04 -15.44 -0.44
N THR A 16 28.78 -15.10 -0.80
CA THR A 16 28.09 -13.95 -0.18
C THR A 16 26.59 -14.18 0.06
N MET A 17 26.04 -13.57 1.12
CA MET A 17 24.63 -13.72 1.52
C MET A 17 23.63 -13.19 0.46
N LEU A 18 24.06 -12.26 -0.40
CA LEU A 18 23.29 -11.75 -1.54
C LEU A 18 23.23 -12.78 -2.70
N ASP A 19 24.27 -13.59 -2.88
CA ASP A 19 24.30 -14.68 -3.86
C ASP A 19 23.44 -15.88 -3.44
N VAL A 20 23.31 -16.15 -2.13
CA VAL A 20 22.46 -17.26 -1.64
C VAL A 20 20.99 -17.05 -2.02
N MET A 21 20.49 -15.81 -2.01
CA MET A 21 19.12 -15.51 -2.46
C MET A 21 18.97 -15.65 -3.98
N ASN A 22 19.95 -15.21 -4.76
CA ASN A 22 19.95 -15.36 -6.23
C ASN A 22 20.09 -16.82 -6.68
N CYS A 23 20.86 -17.63 -5.95
CA CYS A 23 21.09 -19.04 -6.26
C CYS A 23 19.85 -19.88 -5.93
N LYS A 24 19.17 -19.62 -4.81
CA LYS A 24 17.89 -20.27 -4.48
C LYS A 24 16.76 -19.88 -5.44
N LEU A 25 16.66 -18.62 -5.87
CA LEU A 25 15.63 -18.22 -6.84
C LEU A 25 15.86 -18.84 -8.22
N SER A 26 17.12 -18.91 -8.68
CA SER A 26 17.46 -19.56 -9.96
C SER A 26 17.23 -21.07 -9.93
N PHE A 27 17.40 -21.73 -8.79
CA PHE A 27 17.13 -23.17 -8.67
C PHE A 27 15.63 -23.46 -8.68
N VAL A 28 14.80 -22.63 -8.01
CA VAL A 28 13.33 -22.78 -8.04
C VAL A 28 12.76 -22.54 -9.43
N PHE A 29 13.27 -21.57 -10.18
CA PHE A 29 12.83 -21.32 -11.56
C PHE A 29 13.45 -22.29 -12.58
N GLY A 30 14.70 -22.72 -12.39
CA GLY A 30 15.43 -23.57 -13.34
C GLY A 30 15.04 -25.05 -13.29
N VAL A 31 14.75 -25.59 -12.10
CA VAL A 31 14.37 -27.01 -11.93
C VAL A 31 12.94 -27.28 -12.42
N TRP A 32 12.08 -26.26 -12.45
CA TRP A 32 10.70 -26.41 -12.91
C TRP A 32 10.57 -26.54 -14.45
N VAL A 33 11.60 -26.18 -15.22
CA VAL A 33 11.52 -26.10 -16.70
C VAL A 33 11.88 -27.41 -17.41
N ARG A 34 12.46 -28.42 -16.73
CA ARG A 34 13.07 -29.58 -17.42
C ARG A 34 12.23 -30.87 -17.46
N THR A 35 11.00 -30.90 -16.95
CA THR A 35 10.17 -32.12 -16.98
C THR A 35 8.73 -31.81 -17.41
N THR A 36 8.40 -31.98 -18.70
CA THR A 36 7.13 -32.51 -19.23
C THR A 36 7.00 -32.24 -20.74
N ASN A 37 7.18 -33.26 -21.58
CA ASN A 37 6.96 -33.18 -23.03
C ASN A 37 5.46 -33.27 -23.36
N GLN A 38 4.76 -32.12 -23.42
CA GLN A 38 3.45 -31.78 -24.05
C GLN A 38 2.61 -30.82 -23.19
N SER A 39 2.70 -30.89 -21.86
CA SER A 39 2.12 -29.88 -20.95
C SER A 39 2.99 -28.61 -20.86
N SER A 40 4.24 -28.67 -21.35
CA SER A 40 5.22 -27.58 -21.30
C SER A 40 4.86 -26.35 -22.13
N THR A 41 4.05 -26.46 -23.19
CA THR A 41 3.74 -25.32 -24.07
C THR A 41 2.80 -24.31 -23.39
N MET A 42 1.76 -24.78 -22.70
CA MET A 42 0.85 -23.89 -21.95
C MET A 42 1.56 -23.23 -20.77
N LEU A 43 2.41 -23.99 -20.08
CA LEU A 43 3.21 -23.50 -18.95
C LEU A 43 4.22 -22.42 -19.38
N SER A 44 4.86 -22.61 -20.54
CA SER A 44 5.77 -21.66 -21.14
C SER A 44 5.05 -20.37 -21.56
N LEU A 45 3.86 -20.48 -22.15
CA LEU A 45 3.06 -19.30 -22.53
C LEU A 45 2.60 -18.52 -21.30
N LEU A 46 2.12 -19.21 -20.27
CA LEU A 46 1.72 -18.59 -19.00
C LEU A 46 2.92 -17.89 -18.34
N THR A 47 4.08 -18.53 -18.29
CA THR A 47 5.29 -17.92 -17.73
C THR A 47 5.71 -16.68 -18.52
N ARG A 48 5.65 -16.72 -19.85
CA ARG A 48 5.94 -15.56 -20.71
C ARG A 48 4.94 -14.42 -20.49
N LEU A 49 3.65 -14.74 -20.38
CA LEU A 49 2.60 -13.78 -20.09
C LEU A 49 2.83 -13.12 -18.72
N LEU A 50 3.08 -13.92 -17.68
CA LEU A 50 3.33 -13.45 -16.31
C LEU A 50 4.61 -12.61 -16.20
N THR A 51 5.67 -12.94 -16.94
CA THR A 51 6.95 -12.20 -16.84
C THR A 51 7.01 -10.96 -17.73
N HIS A 52 6.21 -10.87 -18.79
CA HIS A 52 6.19 -9.70 -19.69
C HIS A 52 5.02 -8.76 -19.47
N GLN A 53 3.81 -9.29 -19.27
CA GLN A 53 2.59 -8.46 -19.24
C GLN A 53 2.16 -8.08 -17.82
N LEU A 54 2.45 -8.93 -16.84
CA LEU A 54 2.07 -8.65 -15.45
C LEU A 54 2.78 -7.43 -14.85
N PRO A 55 4.11 -7.23 -15.01
CA PRO A 55 4.78 -6.13 -14.33
C PRO A 55 4.30 -4.73 -14.75
N PRO A 56 4.09 -4.41 -16.05
CA PRO A 56 3.49 -3.13 -16.46
C PRO A 56 2.12 -2.90 -15.81
N VAL A 57 1.26 -3.93 -15.81
CA VAL A 57 -0.09 -3.84 -15.23
C VAL A 57 -0.03 -3.62 -13.72
N LEU A 58 0.79 -4.37 -12.98
CA LEU A 58 0.96 -4.19 -11.54
C LEU A 58 1.53 -2.81 -11.21
N SER A 59 2.50 -2.32 -11.98
CA SER A 59 3.08 -0.98 -11.77
C SER A 59 2.06 0.13 -12.02
N LEU A 60 1.21 -0.02 -13.04
CA LEU A 60 0.15 0.93 -13.35
C LEU A 60 -0.94 0.94 -12.26
N VAL A 61 -1.38 -0.24 -11.80
CA VAL A 61 -2.35 -0.37 -10.71
C VAL A 61 -1.79 0.24 -9.43
N SER A 62 -0.53 -0.05 -9.09
CA SER A 62 0.17 0.58 -7.98
C SER A 62 0.16 2.10 -8.09
N PHE A 63 0.52 2.65 -9.26
CA PHE A 63 0.55 4.09 -9.48
C PHE A 63 -0.83 4.74 -9.28
N ILE A 64 -1.88 4.15 -9.87
CA ILE A 64 -3.26 4.65 -9.73
C ILE A 64 -3.72 4.61 -8.27
N LEU A 65 -3.49 3.50 -7.56
CA LEU A 65 -3.87 3.37 -6.15
C LEU A 65 -3.12 4.37 -5.24
N ALA A 66 -1.82 4.57 -5.48
CA ALA A 66 -1.04 5.55 -4.73
C ALA A 66 -1.51 6.98 -5.00
N LEU A 67 -1.85 7.30 -6.26
CA LEU A 67 -2.38 8.61 -6.64
C LEU A 67 -3.75 8.87 -5.97
N LEU A 68 -4.67 7.90 -6.05
CA LEU A 68 -5.99 8.01 -5.40
C LEU A 68 -5.88 8.22 -3.88
N ALA A 69 -4.94 7.53 -3.24
CA ALA A 69 -4.75 7.65 -1.80
C ALA A 69 -4.03 8.94 -1.40
N LEU A 70 -3.13 9.49 -2.23
CA LEU A 70 -2.52 10.81 -2.02
C LEU A 70 -3.58 11.93 -2.16
N LEU A 71 -4.45 11.80 -3.15
CA LEU A 71 -5.51 12.77 -3.41
C LEU A 71 -6.63 12.73 -2.36
N ALA A 72 -6.76 11.63 -1.60
CA ALA A 72 -7.77 11.51 -0.55
C ALA A 72 -7.56 12.55 0.59
N PRO A 73 -8.61 13.28 1.02
CA PRO A 73 -10.00 13.20 0.60
C PRO A 73 -10.29 14.25 -0.50
N VAL A 74 -10.54 13.82 -1.74
CA VAL A 74 -11.06 14.69 -2.82
C VAL A 74 -12.57 14.84 -2.62
N PRO A 75 -13.19 15.97 -3.02
CA PRO A 75 -14.65 16.14 -3.00
C PRO A 75 -15.44 14.95 -3.58
N THR A 76 -14.86 14.21 -4.53
CA THR A 76 -15.49 13.06 -5.17
C THR A 76 -15.37 11.73 -4.42
N LEU A 77 -14.45 11.58 -3.45
CA LEU A 77 -14.20 10.33 -2.70
C LEU A 77 -14.22 10.49 -1.17
N HIS A 78 -14.69 11.62 -0.66
CA HIS A 78 -14.60 12.01 0.75
C HIS A 78 -15.19 10.99 1.75
N THR A 79 -16.20 10.22 1.37
CA THR A 79 -16.81 9.18 2.22
C THR A 79 -16.10 7.83 2.17
N SER A 80 -15.35 7.55 1.11
CA SER A 80 -14.80 6.22 0.83
C SER A 80 -13.35 6.07 1.22
N VAL A 81 -12.57 7.16 1.14
CA VAL A 81 -11.13 7.13 1.38
C VAL A 81 -10.73 8.29 2.28
N SER A 82 -10.36 7.95 3.52
CA SER A 82 -9.77 8.85 4.50
C SER A 82 -8.60 8.13 5.19
N LEU A 83 -7.64 8.90 5.70
CA LEU A 83 -6.56 8.36 6.54
C LEU A 83 -6.98 8.29 8.00
N LEU A 84 -7.70 9.30 8.45
CA LEU A 84 -8.31 9.34 9.78
C LEU A 84 -9.73 9.87 9.63
N SER A 85 -10.68 9.19 10.25
CA SER A 85 -12.06 9.61 10.35
C SER A 85 -12.45 9.77 11.80
N ILE A 86 -13.07 10.91 12.11
CA ILE A 86 -13.76 11.15 13.36
C ILE A 86 -15.23 11.06 13.04
N THR A 87 -15.92 10.15 13.69
CA THR A 87 -17.36 9.93 13.48
C THR A 87 -18.07 9.88 14.82
N PRO A 88 -19.37 10.24 14.87
CA PRO A 88 -20.18 10.02 16.05
C PRO A 88 -20.18 8.53 16.41
N SER A 89 -20.06 8.23 17.69
CA SER A 89 -20.12 6.85 18.20
C SER A 89 -21.33 6.68 19.11
N PRO A 90 -22.25 5.73 18.83
CA PRO A 90 -23.39 5.46 19.71
C PRO A 90 -22.99 4.90 21.07
N LEU A 91 -21.74 4.44 21.22
CA LEU A 91 -21.30 3.77 22.42
C LEU A 91 -20.62 4.78 23.35
N SER A 92 -21.27 5.06 24.49
CA SER A 92 -20.52 5.49 25.67
C SER A 92 -19.38 4.50 25.84
N PHE A 93 -18.13 4.96 25.91
CA PHE A 93 -16.94 4.14 26.21
C PHE A 93 -17.03 3.56 27.64
N SER A 94 -18.07 2.78 27.92
CA SER A 94 -18.22 2.00 29.13
C SER A 94 -17.36 0.78 28.91
N LYS A 95 -16.15 0.83 29.49
CA LYS A 95 -15.13 -0.19 29.75
C LYS A 95 -15.62 -1.65 29.84
N ARG A 96 -16.27 -2.21 28.81
CA ARG A 96 -17.00 -3.48 28.92
C ARG A 96 -16.65 -4.54 27.85
N ASP A 97 -15.92 -4.22 26.79
CA ASP A 97 -15.89 -5.14 25.62
C ASP A 97 -14.59 -5.91 25.36
N SER A 98 -13.53 -5.73 26.15
CA SER A 98 -12.35 -6.61 26.02
C SER A 98 -12.65 -8.07 26.42
N ALA A 99 -13.62 -8.30 27.30
CA ALA A 99 -14.05 -9.65 27.68
C ALA A 99 -15.01 -10.31 26.67
N ALA A 100 -15.83 -9.52 25.97
CA ALA A 100 -16.78 -10.04 24.98
C ALA A 100 -16.08 -10.46 23.67
N PHE A 101 -15.00 -9.76 23.29
CA PHE A 101 -14.24 -10.10 22.09
C PHE A 101 -13.48 -11.43 22.22
N GLU A 102 -13.06 -11.79 23.44
CA GLU A 102 -12.39 -13.07 23.71
C GLU A 102 -13.36 -14.27 23.59
N GLU A 103 -14.64 -14.11 23.96
CA GLU A 103 -15.66 -15.13 23.72
C GLU A 103 -16.05 -15.24 22.23
N LEU A 104 -16.09 -14.12 21.49
CA LEU A 104 -16.40 -14.15 20.06
C LEU A 104 -15.34 -14.85 19.20
N SER A 105 -14.09 -14.87 19.66
CA SER A 105 -12.99 -15.57 18.96
C SER A 105 -13.15 -17.10 18.94
N ARG A 106 -14.01 -17.68 19.81
CA ARG A 106 -14.31 -19.12 19.81
C ARG A 106 -15.46 -19.50 18.87
N PHE A 107 -16.23 -18.53 18.37
CA PHE A 107 -17.39 -18.81 17.53
C PHE A 107 -17.03 -18.88 16.04
N ASN A 108 -17.62 -19.87 15.38
CA ASN A 108 -17.32 -20.29 14.00
C ASN A 108 -17.45 -19.12 12.99
N ILE A 109 -16.34 -18.75 12.34
CA ILE A 109 -16.16 -17.56 11.49
C ILE A 109 -17.15 -17.49 10.30
N ARG A 110 -17.76 -18.61 9.89
CA ARG A 110 -18.63 -18.66 8.71
C ARG A 110 -20.03 -18.09 8.94
N THR A 111 -20.57 -18.12 10.15
CA THR A 111 -21.95 -17.67 10.43
C THR A 111 -22.05 -16.19 10.82
N LEU A 112 -20.94 -15.57 11.25
CA LEU A 112 -20.88 -14.15 11.65
C LEU A 112 -20.79 -13.17 10.48
N ARG A 113 -20.45 -13.64 9.27
CA ARG A 113 -20.27 -12.78 8.09
C ARG A 113 -21.62 -12.29 7.52
N GLU A 114 -22.71 -13.02 7.71
CA GLU A 114 -24.00 -12.66 7.12
C GLU A 114 -24.85 -11.75 8.01
N THR A 115 -24.77 -11.85 9.34
CA THR A 115 -25.59 -11.04 10.26
C THR A 115 -25.00 -9.66 10.60
N HIS A 116 -23.70 -9.44 10.39
CA HIS A 116 -23.07 -8.14 10.70
C HIS A 116 -23.24 -7.06 9.63
N ILE A 117 -23.64 -7.42 8.41
CA ILE A 117 -23.70 -6.47 7.29
C ILE A 117 -24.96 -5.59 7.34
N GLU A 118 -26.06 -6.06 7.95
CA GLU A 118 -27.29 -5.27 8.10
C GLU A 118 -27.35 -4.44 9.40
N LEU A 119 -26.79 -4.94 10.52
CA LEU A 119 -26.90 -4.24 11.80
C LEU A 119 -25.97 -3.02 11.95
N ALA A 120 -24.91 -2.93 11.14
CA ALA A 120 -23.97 -1.79 11.18
C ALA A 120 -24.49 -0.54 10.44
N ARG A 121 -25.64 -0.62 9.76
CA ARG A 121 -26.12 0.45 8.87
C ARG A 121 -27.15 1.39 9.50
N ASP A 122 -27.75 1.05 10.63
CA ASP A 122 -28.98 1.72 11.10
C ASP A 122 -28.92 2.29 12.54
N THR A 123 -27.71 2.50 13.07
CA THR A 123 -27.52 3.37 14.23
C THR A 123 -26.66 4.57 13.83
N THR A 124 -27.05 5.24 12.74
CA THR A 124 -26.46 6.52 12.34
C THR A 124 -26.88 7.57 13.37
N VAL A 125 -26.16 7.60 14.49
CA VAL A 125 -26.22 8.73 15.41
C VAL A 125 -25.83 9.94 14.58
N ASP A 126 -26.78 10.86 14.41
CA ASP A 126 -26.52 12.09 13.69
C ASP A 126 -25.52 12.93 14.49
N GLY A 127 -24.49 13.41 13.81
CA GLY A 127 -23.42 14.11 14.48
C GLY A 127 -22.28 14.51 13.54
N PRO A 128 -21.34 15.33 14.05
CA PRO A 128 -20.28 15.87 13.23
C PRO A 128 -19.28 14.78 12.85
N SER A 129 -18.91 14.78 11.58
CA SER A 129 -17.86 13.91 11.05
C SER A 129 -16.75 14.74 10.40
N VAL A 130 -15.51 14.30 10.61
CA VAL A 130 -14.32 14.92 10.02
C VAL A 130 -13.49 13.83 9.39
N PHE A 131 -13.18 14.00 8.11
CA PHE A 131 -12.36 13.10 7.31
C PHE A 131 -11.05 13.81 6.98
N MET A 132 -9.94 13.24 7.42
CA MET A 132 -8.61 13.78 7.18
C MET A 132 -7.86 12.92 6.18
N GLY A 133 -7.10 13.57 5.31
CA GLY A 133 -6.11 12.92 4.48
C GLY A 133 -4.82 13.73 4.37
N LEU A 134 -4.01 13.40 3.37
CA LEU A 134 -2.64 13.91 3.22
C LEU A 134 -2.59 15.38 2.80
N LEU A 135 -3.53 15.82 1.96
CA LEU A 135 -3.52 17.16 1.36
C LEU A 135 -4.59 18.08 1.94
N GLY A 136 -5.49 17.59 2.81
CA GLY A 136 -6.57 18.39 3.38
C GLY A 136 -7.56 17.57 4.20
N SER A 137 -8.64 18.21 4.62
CA SER A 137 -9.76 17.60 5.32
C SER A 137 -11.09 17.96 4.68
N CYS A 138 -12.07 17.10 4.91
CA CYS A 138 -13.47 17.38 4.70
C CYS A 138 -14.20 17.25 6.03
N SER A 139 -15.13 18.16 6.32
CA SER A 139 -15.93 18.14 7.54
C SER A 139 -17.41 18.26 7.21
N ARG A 140 -18.24 17.75 8.11
CA ARG A 140 -19.69 17.74 7.98
C ARG A 140 -20.29 17.83 9.38
N THR A 141 -21.23 18.74 9.61
CA THR A 141 -21.83 18.95 10.94
C THR A 141 -22.92 17.95 11.26
N THR A 142 -23.71 17.53 10.26
CA THR A 142 -24.78 16.53 10.37
C THR A 142 -24.84 15.67 9.11
N ASN A 143 -25.46 14.50 9.18
CA ASN A 143 -25.59 13.55 8.08
C ASN A 143 -26.51 14.01 6.93
N GLU A 144 -27.08 15.20 7.00
CA GLU A 144 -27.90 15.81 5.93
C GLU A 144 -27.18 16.96 5.20
N VAL A 145 -26.27 17.66 5.86
CA VAL A 145 -25.60 18.86 5.31
C VAL A 145 -24.55 18.49 4.27
N ASP A 146 -24.28 19.35 3.28
CA ASP A 146 -23.20 19.10 2.32
C ASP A 146 -21.81 19.08 2.99
N VAL A 147 -20.89 18.29 2.45
CA VAL A 147 -19.54 18.15 2.99
C VAL A 147 -18.67 19.34 2.59
N ALA A 148 -18.13 20.05 3.57
CA ALA A 148 -17.23 21.18 3.37
C ALA A 148 -15.77 20.70 3.38
N CYS A 149 -15.07 20.86 2.26
CA CYS A 149 -13.67 20.44 2.11
C CYS A 149 -12.71 21.63 2.04
N THR A 150 -11.55 21.50 2.66
CA THR A 150 -10.45 22.47 2.54
C THR A 150 -9.73 22.31 1.20
N ASN A 151 -9.18 23.39 0.66
CA ASN A 151 -8.34 23.31 -0.54
C ASN A 151 -7.11 22.41 -0.31
N SER A 152 -6.74 21.64 -1.33
CA SER A 152 -5.60 20.72 -1.26
C SER A 152 -4.27 21.48 -1.20
N THR A 153 -3.42 21.17 -0.21
CA THR A 153 -2.10 21.78 0.00
C THR A 153 -1.14 20.79 0.67
N PHE A 154 0.17 20.94 0.46
CA PHE A 154 1.21 20.15 1.15
C PHE A 154 1.40 20.54 2.62
N SER A 155 0.85 21.69 3.01
CA SER A 155 0.74 22.13 4.41
C SER A 155 -0.73 22.21 4.80
N PRO A 156 -1.43 21.07 4.95
CA PRO A 156 -2.87 21.05 5.20
C PRO A 156 -3.23 21.74 6.50
N THR A 157 -4.13 22.70 6.43
CA THR A 157 -4.85 23.23 7.59
C THR A 157 -6.15 22.47 7.72
N TYR A 158 -6.28 21.63 8.74
CA TYR A 158 -7.50 20.87 8.96
C TYR A 158 -8.59 21.74 9.58
N ASP A 159 -9.77 21.71 8.99
CA ASP A 159 -10.94 22.42 9.50
C ASP A 159 -11.63 21.54 10.56
N LEU A 160 -11.59 22.00 11.81
CA LEU A 160 -12.19 21.34 12.97
C LEU A 160 -13.41 22.09 13.48
N THR A 161 -13.91 23.10 12.76
CA THR A 161 -15.05 23.92 13.20
C THR A 161 -16.35 23.14 13.35
N ALA A 162 -16.48 22.01 12.65
CA ALA A 162 -17.60 21.09 12.80
C ALA A 162 -17.59 20.34 14.14
N LEU A 163 -16.45 20.22 14.82
CA LEU A 163 -16.34 19.54 16.11
C LEU A 163 -16.82 20.46 17.25
N PRO A 164 -17.43 19.89 18.31
CA PRO A 164 -17.86 20.67 19.45
C PRO A 164 -16.65 21.25 20.21
N PRO A 165 -16.79 22.39 20.90
CA PRO A 165 -15.66 23.12 21.50
C PRO A 165 -14.98 22.36 22.66
N ASN A 166 -15.60 21.32 23.20
CA ASN A 166 -15.02 20.42 24.20
C ASN A 166 -14.20 19.28 23.57
N ALA A 167 -14.12 19.17 22.25
CA ALA A 167 -13.32 18.16 21.58
C ALA A 167 -11.81 18.49 21.68
N PRO A 168 -10.94 17.50 21.96
CA PRO A 168 -9.51 17.71 22.05
C PRO A 168 -8.93 18.00 20.66
N THR A 169 -8.31 19.17 20.49
CA THR A 169 -7.71 19.61 19.20
C THR A 169 -6.23 19.29 19.07
N LEU A 170 -5.50 19.21 20.20
CA LEU A 170 -4.03 19.04 20.22
C LEU A 170 -3.53 17.76 19.53
N ALA A 171 -4.35 16.72 19.47
CA ALA A 171 -3.98 15.43 18.88
C ALA A 171 -4.05 15.42 17.33
N LEU A 172 -4.54 16.50 16.71
CA LEU A 172 -4.87 16.54 15.28
C LEU A 172 -4.00 17.50 14.46
N ASN A 173 -2.92 18.03 15.04
CA ASN A 173 -1.90 18.74 14.27
C ASN A 173 -1.37 17.76 13.22
N GLY A 174 -1.52 18.00 11.92
CA GLY A 174 -1.18 17.01 10.90
C GLY A 174 0.23 16.44 10.94
N PRO A 175 0.51 15.41 10.11
CA PRO A 175 1.88 14.95 9.91
C PRO A 175 2.77 16.11 9.45
N THR A 176 4.08 15.96 9.61
CA THR A 176 5.02 16.99 9.14
C THR A 176 4.79 17.30 7.66
N SER A 177 4.88 18.58 7.28
CA SER A 177 4.65 19.05 5.90
C SER A 177 5.51 18.32 4.86
N SER A 178 6.65 17.77 5.28
CA SER A 178 7.54 16.97 4.43
C SER A 178 7.00 15.58 4.07
N THR A 179 6.09 15.00 4.87
CA THR A 179 5.58 13.63 4.62
C THR A 179 4.82 13.50 3.29
N PRO A 180 3.82 14.36 2.97
CA PRO A 180 3.15 14.30 1.67
C PRO A 180 4.11 14.58 0.50
N GLU A 181 5.14 15.40 0.70
CA GLU A 181 6.15 15.67 -0.33
C GLU A 181 7.00 14.42 -0.64
N PHE A 182 7.41 13.66 0.39
CA PHE A 182 8.14 12.40 0.19
C PHE A 182 7.28 11.35 -0.53
N ILE A 183 5.99 11.25 -0.19
CA ILE A 183 5.06 10.34 -0.85
C ILE A 183 4.86 10.75 -2.31
N LEU A 184 4.67 12.04 -2.58
CA LEU A 184 4.55 12.56 -3.95
C LEU A 184 5.82 12.27 -4.76
N THR A 185 6.99 12.54 -4.18
CA THR A 185 8.29 12.27 -4.82
C THR A 185 8.41 10.80 -5.18
N SER A 186 8.05 9.90 -4.25
CA SER A 186 7.99 8.46 -4.50
C SER A 186 7.05 8.11 -5.66
N ILE A 187 5.84 8.67 -5.70
CA ILE A 187 4.86 8.43 -6.77
C ILE A 187 5.40 8.88 -8.14
N ILE A 188 6.07 10.03 -8.20
CA ILE A 188 6.71 10.53 -9.43
C ILE A 188 7.79 9.56 -9.91
N LEU A 189 8.64 9.06 -9.00
CA LEU A 189 9.69 8.10 -9.36
C LEU A 189 9.09 6.77 -9.85
N LEU A 190 8.05 6.26 -9.17
CA LEU A 190 7.33 5.06 -9.60
C LEU A 190 6.60 5.26 -10.94
N PHE A 191 6.10 6.46 -11.23
CA PHE A 191 5.52 6.80 -12.53
C PHE A 191 6.54 6.69 -13.66
N PHE A 192 7.73 7.27 -13.51
CA PHE A 192 8.78 7.16 -14.52
C PHE A 192 9.23 5.71 -14.72
N PHE A 193 9.33 4.94 -13.64
CA PHE A 193 9.59 3.51 -13.71
C PHE A 193 8.49 2.76 -14.49
N SER A 194 7.21 2.99 -14.15
CA SER A 194 6.06 2.38 -14.82
C SER A 194 5.98 2.75 -16.30
N LEU A 195 6.20 4.02 -16.63
CA LEU A 195 6.18 4.53 -18.00
C LEU A 195 7.30 3.89 -18.84
N HIS A 196 8.52 3.86 -18.29
CA HIS A 196 9.65 3.22 -18.95
C HIS A 196 9.39 1.73 -19.20
N HIS A 197 8.82 1.03 -18.21
CA HIS A 197 8.53 -0.39 -18.34
C HIS A 197 7.41 -0.67 -19.34
N ALA A 198 6.35 0.14 -19.34
CA ALA A 198 5.27 0.07 -20.32
C ALA A 198 5.80 0.31 -21.75
N LEU A 199 6.58 1.37 -21.97
CA LEU A 199 7.21 1.65 -23.27
C LEU A 199 8.11 0.50 -23.73
N SER A 200 8.92 -0.05 -22.83
CA SER A 200 9.80 -1.20 -23.12
C SER A 200 9.01 -2.46 -23.49
N SER A 201 7.81 -2.64 -22.93
CA SER A 201 6.94 -3.79 -23.26
C SER A 201 6.20 -3.66 -24.60
N LEU A 202 5.97 -2.42 -25.05
CA LEU A 202 5.23 -2.13 -26.29
C LEU A 202 6.15 -2.06 -27.53
N ILE A 203 7.43 -1.76 -27.35
CA ILE A 203 8.38 -1.62 -28.45
C ILE A 203 8.86 -3.02 -28.89
N PRO A 204 8.68 -3.39 -30.18
CA PRO A 204 9.12 -4.69 -30.68
C PRO A 204 10.65 -4.81 -30.64
N GLU A 205 11.12 -6.02 -30.35
CA GLU A 205 12.53 -6.37 -30.39
C GLU A 205 13.10 -6.06 -31.80
N GLY A 206 14.18 -5.28 -31.87
CA GLY A 206 14.82 -4.87 -33.14
C GLY A 206 14.48 -3.46 -33.64
N ALA A 207 13.55 -2.75 -32.99
CA ALA A 207 13.34 -1.33 -33.31
C ALA A 207 14.59 -0.49 -32.99
N LYS A 208 14.92 0.50 -33.83
CA LYS A 208 16.08 1.41 -33.62
C LYS A 208 16.06 2.11 -32.25
N ILE A 209 14.87 2.33 -31.69
CA ILE A 209 14.65 2.99 -30.39
C ILE A 209 14.95 2.05 -29.20
N HIS A 210 15.05 0.73 -29.43
CA HIS A 210 15.29 -0.25 -28.37
C HIS A 210 16.68 -0.10 -27.72
N VAL A 211 17.70 0.27 -28.50
CA VAL A 211 19.09 0.42 -28.00
C VAL A 211 19.22 1.54 -26.95
N PRO A 212 18.75 2.79 -27.16
CA PRO A 212 18.82 3.81 -26.12
C PRO A 212 17.94 3.47 -24.92
N LEU A 213 16.77 2.85 -25.13
CA LEU A 213 15.85 2.50 -24.05
C LEU A 213 16.47 1.46 -23.10
N THR A 214 17.10 0.42 -23.64
CA THR A 214 17.80 -0.60 -22.84
C THR A 214 18.99 -0.04 -22.06
N ARG A 215 19.66 1.02 -22.56
CA ARG A 215 20.72 1.71 -21.80
C ARG A 215 20.18 2.42 -20.56
N MET A 216 18.97 2.97 -20.64
CA MET A 216 18.31 3.65 -19.53
C MET A 216 17.65 2.70 -18.53
N ALA A 217 17.41 1.44 -18.91
CA ALA A 217 16.71 0.46 -18.08
C ALA A 217 17.33 0.27 -16.69
N ARG A 218 18.66 0.29 -16.59
CA ARG A 218 19.35 0.18 -15.30
C ARG A 218 19.07 1.38 -14.40
N ALA A 219 19.16 2.60 -14.94
CA ALA A 219 18.89 3.83 -14.19
C ALA A 219 17.43 3.88 -13.74
N MET A 220 16.50 3.54 -14.63
CA MET A 220 15.05 3.55 -14.33
C MET A 220 14.66 2.50 -13.28
N ALA A 221 15.28 1.32 -13.28
CA ALA A 221 15.04 0.32 -12.24
C ALA A 221 15.52 0.80 -10.87
N TRP A 222 16.72 1.38 -10.79
CA TRP A 222 17.21 1.97 -9.53
C TRP A 222 16.33 3.13 -9.06
N LEU A 223 15.86 3.96 -9.98
CA LEU A 223 14.93 5.05 -9.70
C LEU A 223 13.61 4.52 -9.12
N GLY A 224 13.09 3.43 -9.66
CA GLY A 224 11.91 2.74 -9.12
C GLY A 224 12.15 2.15 -7.72
N VAL A 225 13.32 1.55 -7.46
CA VAL A 225 13.68 1.02 -6.13
C VAL A 225 13.78 2.14 -5.10
N ILE A 226 14.44 3.24 -5.44
CA ILE A 226 14.57 4.41 -4.55
C ILE A 226 13.20 4.99 -4.26
N GLY A 227 12.36 5.18 -5.29
CA GLY A 227 10.98 5.64 -5.12
C GLY A 227 10.20 4.75 -4.18
N TRP A 228 10.21 3.44 -4.40
CA TRP A 228 9.54 2.47 -3.54
C TRP A 228 10.01 2.50 -2.08
N LEU A 229 11.33 2.57 -1.84
CA LEU A 229 11.88 2.66 -0.48
C LEU A 229 11.45 3.94 0.23
N VAL A 230 11.56 5.10 -0.43
CA VAL A 230 11.13 6.39 0.12
C VAL A 230 9.64 6.37 0.44
N GLY A 231 8.82 5.84 -0.47
CA GLY A 231 7.39 5.72 -0.29
C GLY A 231 6.99 4.80 0.87
N MET A 232 7.59 3.61 0.95
CA MET A 232 7.33 2.67 2.04
C MET A 232 7.69 3.25 3.41
N VAL A 233 8.85 3.88 3.53
CA VAL A 233 9.26 4.54 4.79
C VAL A 233 8.28 5.65 5.16
N ALA A 234 7.89 6.49 4.19
CA ALA A 234 6.94 7.57 4.44
C ALA A 234 5.56 7.04 4.88
N VAL A 235 5.05 5.96 4.28
CA VAL A 235 3.79 5.32 4.67
C VAL A 235 3.86 4.73 6.09
N ILE A 236 4.98 4.09 6.46
CA ILE A 236 5.17 3.54 7.81
C ILE A 236 5.15 4.66 8.85
N VAL A 237 5.90 5.75 8.61
CA VAL A 237 5.94 6.92 9.50
C VAL A 237 4.55 7.53 9.63
N LEU A 238 3.85 7.72 8.50
CA LEU A 238 2.49 8.25 8.47
C LEU A 238 1.53 7.36 9.28
N ARG A 239 1.62 6.03 9.13
CA ARG A 239 0.76 5.07 9.83
C ARG A 239 1.00 5.06 11.34
N SER A 240 2.26 5.18 11.76
CA SER A 240 2.63 5.31 13.17
C SER A 240 2.09 6.62 13.75
N TRP A 241 2.21 7.71 12.99
CA TRP A 241 1.78 9.04 13.41
C TRP A 241 0.26 9.10 13.63
N TYR A 242 -0.53 8.69 12.63
CA TYR A 242 -1.99 8.68 12.77
C TYR A 242 -2.50 7.64 13.78
N GLY A 243 -1.77 6.53 13.99
CA GLY A 243 -2.11 5.58 15.05
C GLY A 243 -1.98 6.19 16.44
N ASN A 244 -0.92 6.96 16.68
CA ASN A 244 -0.74 7.69 17.93
C ASN A 244 -1.78 8.81 18.08
N ALA A 245 -2.06 9.56 17.01
CA ALA A 245 -3.10 10.60 17.01
C ALA A 245 -4.48 10.02 17.35
N GLN A 246 -4.86 8.90 16.74
CA GLN A 246 -6.10 8.18 17.02
C GLN A 246 -6.20 7.77 18.50
N SER A 247 -5.16 7.13 19.03
CA SER A 247 -5.13 6.68 20.41
C SER A 247 -5.19 7.86 21.39
N SER A 248 -4.44 8.94 21.12
CA SER A 248 -4.44 10.14 21.95
C SER A 248 -5.79 10.84 21.96
N PHE A 249 -6.45 10.95 20.80
CA PHE A 249 -7.79 11.53 20.70
C PHE A 249 -8.79 10.72 21.53
N ASN A 250 -8.86 9.40 21.31
CA ASN A 250 -9.80 8.53 22.02
C ASN A 250 -9.54 8.50 23.53
N ASN A 251 -8.27 8.45 23.97
CA ASN A 251 -7.93 8.51 25.39
C ASN A 251 -8.31 9.85 26.03
N SER A 252 -8.18 10.96 25.29
CA SER A 252 -8.58 12.29 25.76
C SER A 252 -10.10 12.39 25.92
N ILE A 253 -10.87 11.80 24.99
CA ILE A 253 -12.34 11.68 25.10
C ILE A 253 -12.72 10.89 26.34
N ILE A 254 -12.07 9.74 26.60
CA ILE A 254 -12.31 8.94 27.81
C ILE A 254 -11.98 9.73 29.09
N GLY A 255 -10.91 10.54 29.07
CA GLY A 255 -10.51 11.37 30.20
C GLY A 255 -11.50 12.48 30.57
N LEU A 256 -12.36 12.91 29.64
CA LEU A 256 -13.40 13.91 29.90
C LEU A 256 -14.64 13.35 30.62
N GLY A 257 -14.76 12.03 30.76
CA GLY A 257 -15.83 11.37 31.52
C GLY A 257 -17.23 11.70 30.98
N SER A 258 -18.15 12.13 31.85
CA SER A 258 -19.55 12.42 31.49
C SER A 258 -19.73 13.64 30.59
N SER A 259 -18.71 14.51 30.49
CA SER A 259 -18.73 15.70 29.65
C SER A 259 -18.10 15.47 28.28
N ALA A 260 -17.68 14.24 27.98
CA ALA A 260 -17.05 13.86 26.73
C ALA A 260 -18.07 13.88 25.57
N PRO A 261 -17.72 14.44 24.40
CA PRO A 261 -18.56 14.30 23.23
C PRO A 261 -18.53 12.84 22.74
N GLN A 262 -19.63 12.37 22.16
CA GLN A 262 -19.77 11.01 21.63
C GLN A 262 -19.06 10.86 20.28
N LEU A 263 -17.73 10.99 20.28
CA LEU A 263 -16.89 10.94 19.09
C LEU A 263 -15.85 9.84 19.24
N THR A 264 -15.54 9.17 18.13
CA THR A 264 -14.44 8.21 18.05
C THR A 264 -13.59 8.51 16.83
N ALA A 265 -12.28 8.50 17.01
CA ALA A 265 -11.32 8.55 15.92
C ALA A 265 -10.96 7.12 15.48
N THR A 266 -10.95 6.91 14.16
CA THR A 266 -10.63 5.65 13.51
C THR A 266 -9.67 5.89 12.35
N VAL A 267 -8.67 5.00 12.21
CA VAL A 267 -7.79 5.01 11.03
C VAL A 267 -8.57 4.48 9.84
N GLY A 268 -8.64 5.26 8.77
CA GLY A 268 -9.43 4.97 7.59
C GLY A 268 -8.72 4.10 6.56
N ASN A 269 -9.48 3.70 5.54
CA ASN A 269 -9.04 2.78 4.48
C ASN A 269 -7.96 3.35 3.54
N GLY A 270 -7.71 4.66 3.57
CA GLY A 270 -6.67 5.30 2.77
C GLY A 270 -5.27 4.72 3.04
N PHE A 271 -5.01 4.31 4.28
CA PHE A 271 -3.75 3.63 4.64
C PHE A 271 -3.61 2.27 3.97
N THR A 272 -4.69 1.50 3.96
CA THR A 272 -4.73 0.19 3.32
C THR A 272 -4.51 0.34 1.81
N MET A 273 -5.09 1.36 1.18
CA MET A 273 -4.85 1.65 -0.24
C MET A 273 -3.39 2.02 -0.52
N LEU A 274 -2.77 2.88 0.30
CA LEU A 274 -1.33 3.19 0.20
C LEU A 274 -0.48 1.94 0.40
N TRP A 275 -0.78 1.11 1.40
CA TRP A 275 -0.01 -0.09 1.66
C TRP A 275 -0.09 -1.08 0.49
N ILE A 276 -1.30 -1.33 -0.02
CA ILE A 276 -1.54 -2.22 -1.15
C ILE A 276 -0.87 -1.69 -2.43
N SER A 277 -0.87 -0.38 -2.65
CA SER A 277 -0.21 0.20 -3.83
C SER A 277 1.27 -0.15 -3.85
N TYR A 278 2.01 0.14 -2.77
CA TYR A 278 3.43 -0.20 -2.67
C TYR A 278 3.70 -1.71 -2.64
N ALA A 279 2.77 -2.52 -2.11
CA ALA A 279 2.86 -3.97 -2.19
C ALA A 279 2.79 -4.48 -3.64
N PHE A 280 1.97 -3.85 -4.51
CA PHE A 280 1.91 -4.20 -5.94
C PHE A 280 3.11 -3.68 -6.75
N ALA A 281 3.74 -2.58 -6.34
CA ALA A 281 4.99 -2.12 -6.96
C ALA A 281 6.16 -3.09 -6.75
N ALA A 282 6.23 -3.76 -5.59
CA ALA A 282 7.39 -4.59 -5.22
C ALA A 282 7.66 -5.76 -6.19
N PRO A 283 6.67 -6.60 -6.59
CA PRO A 283 6.89 -7.66 -7.59
C PRO A 283 7.35 -7.11 -8.95
N ALA A 284 6.81 -5.98 -9.39
CA ALA A 284 7.20 -5.37 -10.67
C ALA A 284 8.67 -4.92 -10.65
N LEU A 285 9.11 -4.32 -9.54
CA LEU A 285 10.51 -3.93 -9.33
C LEU A 285 11.44 -5.14 -9.26
N LEU A 286 11.05 -6.19 -8.54
CA LEU A 286 11.84 -7.42 -8.42
C LEU A 286 12.07 -8.05 -9.80
N ILE A 287 11.02 -8.16 -10.62
CA ILE A 287 11.13 -8.72 -11.98
C ILE A 287 12.04 -7.84 -12.86
N ALA A 288 11.95 -6.51 -12.75
CA ALA A 288 12.82 -5.61 -13.48
C ALA A 288 14.30 -5.76 -13.08
N LEU A 289 14.59 -5.91 -11.78
CA LEU A 289 15.95 -6.13 -11.28
C LEU A 289 16.53 -7.47 -11.72
N VAL A 290 15.73 -8.54 -11.65
CA VAL A 290 16.15 -9.88 -12.11
C VAL A 290 16.49 -9.85 -13.61
N LYS A 291 15.66 -9.20 -14.44
CA LYS A 291 15.95 -9.01 -15.87
C LYS A 291 17.27 -8.28 -16.12
N LEU A 292 17.57 -7.24 -15.32
CA LEU A 292 18.83 -6.50 -15.43
C LEU A 292 20.05 -7.33 -15.03
N ASN A 293 19.93 -8.16 -13.99
CA ASN A 293 21.02 -9.02 -13.53
C ASN A 293 21.40 -10.05 -14.60
N HIS A 294 20.41 -10.70 -15.22
CA HIS A 294 20.65 -11.64 -16.31
C HIS A 294 21.26 -10.97 -17.55
N ALA A 295 20.83 -9.75 -17.90
CA ALA A 295 21.40 -9.01 -19.03
C ALA A 295 22.88 -8.59 -18.79
N GLY A 296 23.28 -8.39 -17.54
CA GLY A 296 24.67 -8.08 -17.16
C GLY A 296 25.60 -9.28 -17.30
N LEU A 297 25.15 -10.46 -16.89
CA LEU A 297 25.94 -11.70 -16.95
C LEU A 297 26.32 -12.11 -18.38
N VAL A 298 25.41 -11.93 -19.34
CA VAL A 298 25.63 -12.31 -20.75
C VAL A 298 26.71 -11.46 -21.43
N LYS A 299 26.98 -10.24 -20.94
CA LYS A 299 28.01 -9.35 -21.53
C LYS A 299 29.44 -9.66 -21.07
N GLN A 300 29.62 -10.55 -20.11
CA GLN A 300 30.95 -10.91 -19.59
C GLN A 300 31.53 -12.20 -20.19
N VAL A 301 30.79 -12.85 -21.09
CA VAL A 301 31.21 -14.04 -21.85
C VAL A 301 31.45 -13.63 -23.30
#